data_AF-A0A5B8M042-F1
#
_entry.id   AF-A0A5B8M042-F1
#
_cell.length_a   1.000
_cell.length_b   1.000
_cell.length_c   1.000
_cell.angle_alpha   90.00
_cell.angle_beta   90.00
_cell.angle_gamma   90.00
#
_symmetry.space_group_name_H-M   'P 1'
#
loop_
_entity.id
_entity.type
_entity.pdbx_description
1 polymer ?
#
loop_
_entity_poly.entity_id
_entity_poly.type
_entity_poly.pdbx_seq_one_letter_code
_entity_poly.pdbx_strand_id
1 'polypeptide(L)'
;MSHTRLKKSGGSLVMTVPAAARDTLHLHEGQELTVKVEDQKLVLEPAVRRPKYTLEELLAHCDFDAPLSEEERAWLDAPPVGRELL
;
A
#
# COMPACT_ATOMS: atom_id res chain seq x y z
N MET A 1 17.34 5.46 24.61
CA MET A 1 16.31 6.52 24.45
C MET A 1 16.94 7.69 23.71
N SER A 2 16.28 8.23 22.70
CA SER A 2 16.70 9.46 22.01
C SER A 2 15.71 10.56 22.36
N HIS A 3 16.22 11.76 22.68
CA HIS A 3 15.41 12.95 22.90
C HIS A 3 15.54 13.87 21.71
N THR A 4 14.42 14.40 21.22
CA THR A 4 14.39 15.39 20.15
C THR A 4 13.63 16.62 20.61
N ARG A 5 14.00 17.79 20.06
CA ARG A 5 13.38 19.07 20.39
C ARG A 5 12.62 19.58 19.19
N LEU A 6 11.42 20.08 19.43
CA LEU A 6 10.62 20.79 18.44
C LEU A 6 11.26 22.14 18.11
N LYS A 7 11.28 22.48 16.83
CA LYS A 7 11.76 23.76 16.32
C LYS A 7 10.63 24.46 15.57
N LYS A 8 10.60 25.78 15.60
CA LYS A 8 9.64 26.57 14.83
C LYS A 8 10.00 26.53 13.34
N SER A 9 9.00 26.34 12.49
CA SER A 9 9.09 26.45 11.04
C SER A 9 7.84 27.15 10.52
N GLY A 10 7.95 28.44 10.20
CA GLY A 10 6.80 29.27 9.84
C GLY A 10 5.72 29.28 10.94
N GLY A 11 4.51 28.86 10.58
CA GLY A 11 3.37 28.70 11.48
C GLY A 11 3.31 27.36 12.23
N SER A 12 4.27 26.46 12.01
CA SER A 12 4.25 25.08 12.52
C SER A 12 5.49 24.75 13.35
N LEU A 13 5.46 23.57 13.99
CA LEU A 13 6.62 22.98 14.66
C LEU A 13 7.12 21.77 13.85
N VAL A 14 8.43 21.63 13.76
CA VAL A 14 9.11 20.49 13.14
C VAL A 14 9.99 19.80 14.17
N MET A 15 10.09 18.48 14.08
CA MET A 15 11.09 17.71 14.84
C MET A 15 11.98 16.93 13.89
N THR A 16 13.23 16.74 14.29
CA THR A 16 14.12 15.78 13.63
C THR A 16 13.75 14.38 14.07
N VAL A 17 13.60 13.45 13.12
CA VAL A 17 13.44 12.02 13.41
C VAL A 17 14.82 11.41 13.70
N PRO A 18 15.07 10.80 14.87
CA PRO A 18 16.35 10.15 15.17
C PRO A 18 16.66 9.01 14.18
N ALA A 19 17.94 8.81 13.85
CA ALA A 19 18.37 7.76 12.94
C ALA A 19 17.81 6.38 13.34
N ALA A 20 17.87 6.02 14.62
CA ALA A 20 17.34 4.76 15.13
C ALA A 20 15.83 4.56 14.83
N ALA A 21 15.02 5.62 14.94
CA ALA A 21 13.60 5.57 14.62
C ALA A 21 13.36 5.52 13.11
N ARG A 22 14.11 6.33 12.35
CA ARG A 22 14.07 6.32 10.88
C ARG A 22 14.36 4.93 10.32
N ASP A 23 15.40 4.27 10.82
CA ASP A 23 15.86 2.97 10.31
C ASP A 23 14.91 1.85 10.73
N THR A 24 14.42 1.86 11.98
CA THR A 24 13.46 0.85 12.49
C THR A 24 12.11 0.93 11.79
N LEU A 25 11.66 2.14 11.46
CA LEU A 25 10.36 2.38 10.81
C LEU A 25 10.48 2.51 9.28
N HIS A 26 11.68 2.34 8.71
CA HIS A 26 11.98 2.49 7.29
C HIS A 26 11.47 3.79 6.67
N LEU A 27 11.60 4.89 7.42
CA LEU A 27 11.14 6.21 7.00
C LEU A 27 12.10 6.78 5.94
N HIS A 28 11.53 7.35 4.89
CA HIS A 28 12.28 7.98 3.80
C HIS A 28 11.77 9.38 3.49
N GLU A 29 12.60 10.17 2.81
CA GLU A 29 12.25 11.52 2.39
C GLU A 29 11.05 11.50 1.43
N GLY A 30 10.12 12.45 1.61
CA GLY A 30 8.90 12.53 0.81
C GLY A 30 7.80 11.54 1.19
N GLN A 31 8.01 10.66 2.19
CA GLN A 31 6.97 9.74 2.66
C GLN A 31 5.83 10.50 3.34
N GLU A 32 4.60 10.25 2.89
CA GLU A 32 3.41 10.80 3.51
C GLU A 32 2.98 9.99 4.75
N LEU A 33 2.76 10.71 5.86
CA LEU A 33 2.30 10.15 7.12
C LEU A 33 1.04 10.89 7.58
N THR A 34 0.10 10.15 8.14
CA THR A 34 -1.03 10.69 8.89
C THR A 34 -0.61 10.92 10.33
N VAL A 35 -0.94 12.11 10.86
CA VAL A 35 -0.70 12.50 12.25
C VAL A 35 -2.00 12.40 13.03
N LYS A 36 -2.03 11.58 14.07
CA LYS A 36 -3.16 11.43 14.99
C LYS A 36 -2.74 11.80 16.41
N VAL A 37 -3.72 12.21 17.22
CA VAL A 37 -3.54 12.42 18.67
C VAL A 37 -4.36 11.36 19.39
N GLU A 38 -3.67 10.47 20.11
CA GLU A 38 -4.27 9.38 20.88
C GLU A 38 -3.61 9.33 22.26
N ASP A 39 -4.40 9.33 23.34
CA ASP A 39 -3.89 9.22 24.72
C ASP A 39 -2.73 10.19 25.05
N GLN A 40 -2.85 11.45 24.62
CA GLN A 40 -1.82 12.49 24.76
C GLN A 40 -0.49 12.18 24.03
N LYS A 41 -0.51 11.25 23.07
CA LYS A 41 0.61 10.90 22.20
C LYS A 41 0.31 11.33 20.78
N LEU A 42 1.36 11.77 20.08
CA LEU A 42 1.32 11.92 18.64
C LEU A 42 1.62 10.55 18.01
N VAL A 43 0.64 10.00 17.32
CA VAL A 43 0.75 8.74 16.59
C VAL A 43 0.93 9.06 15.11
N LEU A 44 1.98 8.50 14.52
CA LEU A 44 2.34 8.66 13.11
C LEU A 44 2.12 7.33 12.40
N GLU A 45 1.34 7.31 11.32
CA GLU A 45 1.12 6.13 10.50
C GLU A 45 1.24 6.45 9.01
N PRO A 46 1.62 5.49 8.14
CA PRO A 46 1.66 5.73 6.70
C PRO A 46 0.30 6.19 6.16
N ALA A 47 0.28 7.30 5.42
CA ALA A 47 -0.97 7.89 4.91
C ALA A 47 -1.66 6.98 3.89
N VAL A 48 -0.88 6.25 3.10
CA VAL A 48 -1.38 5.25 2.14
C VAL A 48 -0.88 3.88 2.58
N ARG A 49 -1.76 3.10 3.21
CA ARG A 49 -1.55 1.65 3.31
C ARG A 49 -1.89 1.03 1.97
N ARG A 50 -0.88 0.57 1.23
CA ARG A 50 -1.13 -0.43 0.18
C ARG A 50 -1.68 -1.68 0.89
N PRO A 51 -2.91 -2.12 0.59
CA PRO A 51 -3.42 -3.34 1.17
C PRO A 51 -2.48 -4.48 0.76
N LYS A 52 -2.00 -5.23 1.76
CA LYS A 52 -1.28 -6.47 1.54
C LYS A 52 -2.33 -7.55 1.55
N TYR A 53 -2.63 -8.09 0.37
CA TYR A 53 -3.53 -9.22 0.25
C TYR A 53 -2.72 -10.52 0.21
N THR A 54 -3.23 -11.54 0.88
CA THR A 54 -2.86 -12.94 0.67
C THR A 54 -3.56 -13.46 -0.58
N LEU A 55 -3.04 -14.56 -1.15
CA LEU A 55 -3.71 -15.22 -2.28
C LEU A 55 -5.12 -15.65 -1.87
N GLU A 56 -5.25 -16.18 -0.66
CA GLU A 56 -6.52 -16.61 -0.08
C GLU A 56 -7.54 -15.48 0.01
N GLU A 57 -7.13 -14.28 0.47
CA GLU A 57 -8.01 -13.11 0.53
C GLU A 57 -8.48 -12.66 -0.85
N LEU A 58 -7.62 -12.72 -1.87
CA LEU A 58 -8.02 -12.37 -3.24
C LEU A 58 -9.01 -13.39 -3.80
N LEU A 59 -8.71 -14.68 -3.64
CA LEU A 59 -9.55 -15.77 -4.14
C LEU A 59 -10.92 -15.83 -3.46
N ALA A 60 -11.03 -15.40 -2.20
CA ALA A 60 -12.31 -15.32 -1.49
C ALA A 60 -13.33 -14.37 -2.14
N HIS A 61 -12.88 -13.46 -3.02
CA HIS A 61 -13.75 -12.55 -3.76
C HIS A 61 -14.10 -13.06 -5.17
N CYS A 62 -13.59 -14.23 -5.57
CA CYS A 62 -13.89 -14.84 -6.87
C CYS A 62 -15.03 -15.86 -6.74
N ASP A 63 -15.98 -15.80 -7.67
CA ASP A 63 -16.94 -16.89 -7.89
C ASP A 63 -16.36 -17.86 -8.92
N PHE A 64 -15.95 -19.04 -8.45
CA PHE A 64 -15.35 -20.08 -9.29
C PHE A 64 -16.37 -20.81 -10.17
N ASP A 65 -17.66 -20.70 -9.84
CA ASP A 65 -18.75 -21.30 -10.60
C ASP A 65 -19.43 -20.27 -11.52
N ALA A 66 -18.88 -19.05 -11.61
CA ALA A 66 -19.39 -18.00 -12.47
C ALA A 66 -19.45 -18.49 -13.92
N PRO A 67 -20.63 -18.39 -14.59
CA PRO A 67 -20.74 -18.78 -15.98
C PRO A 67 -19.95 -17.81 -16.86
N LEU A 68 -19.24 -18.35 -17.85
CA LEU A 68 -18.55 -17.55 -18.84
C LEU A 68 -19.54 -16.61 -19.56
N SER A 69 -19.16 -15.36 -19.76
CA SER A 69 -19.88 -14.42 -20.61
C SER A 69 -19.87 -14.85 -22.08
N GLU A 70 -20.66 -14.18 -22.92
CA GLU A 70 -20.63 -14.41 -24.37
C GLU A 70 -19.29 -13.96 -24.98
N GLU A 71 -18.68 -12.90 -24.47
CA GLU A 71 -17.36 -12.41 -24.92
C GLU A 71 -16.25 -13.42 -24.59
N GLU A 72 -16.23 -13.94 -23.36
CA GLU A 72 -15.24 -14.94 -22.96
C GLU A 72 -15.39 -16.24 -23.75
N ARG A 73 -16.63 -16.67 -24.03
CA ARG A 73 -16.88 -17.83 -24.91
C ARG A 73 -16.41 -17.57 -26.33
N ALA A 74 -16.73 -16.41 -26.91
CA ALA A 74 -16.26 -16.04 -28.23
C ALA A 74 -14.73 -15.98 -28.32
N TRP A 75 -14.05 -15.56 -27.25
CA TRP A 75 -12.58 -15.56 -27.16
C TRP A 75 -12.00 -16.98 -27.08
N LEU A 76 -12.59 -17.86 -26.27
CA LEU A 76 -12.17 -19.26 -26.14
C LEU A 76 -12.41 -20.08 -27.41
N ASP A 77 -13.50 -19.81 -28.12
CA ASP A 77 -13.86 -20.47 -29.37
C ASP A 77 -13.17 -19.85 -30.60
N ALA A 78 -12.35 -18.81 -30.40
CA ALA A 78 -11.65 -18.15 -31.49
C ALA A 78 -10.63 -19.09 -32.13
N PRO A 79 -10.60 -19.20 -33.48
CA PRO A 79 -9.64 -20.05 -34.15
C PRO A 79 -8.21 -19.53 -33.92
N PRO A 80 -7.20 -20.42 -33.86
CA PRO A 80 -5.82 -20.00 -33.75
C PRO A 80 -5.43 -19.14 -34.97
N VAL A 81 -4.95 -17.92 -34.71
CA VAL A 81 -4.50 -16.97 -35.75
C VAL A 81 -2.97 -16.86 -35.85
N GLY A 82 -2.24 -17.60 -35.01
CA GLY A 82 -0.77 -17.63 -34.99
C GLY A 82 -0.17 -18.44 -36.15
N ARG A 83 1.06 -18.09 -36.58
CA ARG A 83 1.86 -18.86 -37.55
C ARG A 83 2.94 -19.71 -36.85
N GLU A 84 2.65 -20.20 -35.66
CA GLU A 84 3.60 -20.99 -34.89
C GLU A 84 3.69 -22.38 -35.51
N LEU A 85 4.92 -22.84 -35.80
CA LEU A 85 5.17 -24.19 -36.26
C LEU A 85 5.06 -25.13 -35.05
N LEU A 86 4.18 -26.13 -35.15
CA LEU A 86 4.04 -27.23 -34.18
C LEU A 86 5.29 -28.12 -34.16
#